data_AF-A0A0B7JNA6-F1
#
_entry.id   AF-A0A0B7JNA6-F1
#
_cell.length_a   1.000
_cell.length_b   1.000
_cell.length_c   1.000
_cell.angle_alpha   90.00
_cell.angle_beta   90.00
_cell.angle_gamma   90.00
#
_symmetry.space_group_name_H-M   'P 1'
#
loop_
_entity.id
_entity.type
_entity.pdbx_description
1 polymer ?
#
loop_
_entity_poly.entity_id
_entity_poly.type
_entity_poly.pdbx_seq_one_letter_code
_entity_poly.pdbx_strand_id
1 'polypeptide(L)'
;MSSWSFWMHQQGQAPGRGRSSTGLPAKKLKSPARFRAVRAAKPGLKGLIASITKTVTEDEPKITEYDTLAGDGDCGQTLLNGVNGLVREFDGDQQSTIDIGDLFRRIASTAEKSMGGTSGAIYAIFLNAVANSLVASSASHNEVAPLLRASLQLGLRELCRYTPARIGHRTLMDALIPFVEAFAQDGDFSKAVEEAKKGAEGTRRMEAALGRASYVGKERFEEEGGIPDPGALGIVSILRGILAEL
;
A
#
# COMPACT_ATOMS: atom_id res chain seq x y z
N MET A 1 -4.36 8.32 -37.61
CA MET A 1 -3.65 8.76 -38.83
C MET A 1 -3.24 10.22 -38.60
N SER A 2 -2.20 10.52 -37.80
CA SER A 2 -0.76 10.51 -38.12
C SER A 2 -0.37 11.41 -39.28
N SER A 3 0.39 12.47 -38.98
CA SER A 3 1.56 12.96 -39.73
C SER A 3 1.64 14.49 -39.69
N TRP A 4 2.57 15.02 -38.89
CA TRP A 4 3.17 16.34 -39.09
C TRP A 4 4.68 16.15 -39.12
N SER A 5 5.15 15.52 -40.21
CA SER A 5 6.54 15.48 -40.62
C SER A 5 6.66 16.35 -41.87
N PHE A 6 6.97 17.63 -41.68
CA PHE A 6 7.20 18.54 -42.80
C PHE A 6 8.23 19.57 -42.37
N TRP A 7 9.51 19.35 -42.71
CA TRP A 7 10.53 20.37 -42.96
C TRP A 7 11.82 19.65 -43.38
N MET A 8 11.86 19.21 -44.64
CA MET A 8 13.09 18.90 -45.36
C MET A 8 12.90 19.36 -46.81
N HIS A 9 13.59 20.44 -47.20
CA HIS A 9 14.23 20.55 -48.51
C HIS A 9 15.07 21.83 -48.55
N GLN A 10 16.39 21.66 -48.62
CA GLN A 10 17.18 22.41 -49.59
C GLN A 10 18.38 21.54 -50.00
N GLN A 11 18.51 21.38 -51.32
CA GLN A 11 19.53 20.59 -51.98
C GLN A 11 20.87 21.33 -51.98
N GLY A 12 21.97 20.57 -51.95
CA GLY A 12 23.31 21.05 -52.24
C GLY A 12 24.19 19.89 -52.67
N GLN A 13 24.64 19.92 -53.92
CA GLN A 13 25.44 18.91 -54.62
C GLN A 13 26.81 18.67 -53.97
N ALA A 14 27.30 17.44 -54.07
CA ALA A 14 28.66 17.04 -53.71
C ALA A 14 29.70 17.59 -54.70
N PRO A 15 30.95 17.79 -54.24
CA PRO A 15 32.01 16.95 -54.81
C PRO A 15 32.96 16.38 -53.75
N GLY A 16 33.37 15.13 -53.96
CA GLY A 16 34.31 14.43 -53.09
C GLY A 16 35.72 15.00 -53.15
N ARG A 17 36.37 15.10 -51.99
CA ARG A 17 37.82 15.04 -51.80
C ARG A 17 38.11 14.40 -50.45
N GLY A 18 38.98 13.39 -50.47
CA GLY A 18 39.39 12.64 -49.28
C GLY A 18 40.03 13.51 -48.22
N ARG A 19 39.70 13.24 -46.96
CA ARG A 19 40.49 13.62 -45.80
C ARG A 19 40.49 12.48 -44.78
N SER A 20 41.70 12.19 -44.32
CA SER A 20 42.07 11.22 -43.30
C SER A 20 41.16 11.25 -42.08
N SER A 21 40.55 10.11 -41.76
CA SER A 21 39.87 9.89 -40.49
C SER A 21 40.89 9.60 -39.39
N THR A 22 41.45 10.63 -38.76
CA THR A 22 42.01 10.48 -37.41
C THR A 22 40.83 10.45 -36.45
N GLY A 23 40.29 9.24 -36.22
CA GLY A 23 39.25 9.00 -35.23
C GLY A 23 39.79 9.29 -33.83
N LEU A 24 39.30 10.35 -33.21
CA LEU A 24 39.40 10.51 -31.76
C LEU A 24 38.66 9.32 -31.12
N PRO A 25 39.23 8.66 -30.10
CA PRO A 25 38.55 7.54 -29.47
C PRO A 25 37.28 8.07 -28.79
N ALA A 26 36.12 7.57 -29.24
CA ALA A 26 34.86 7.80 -28.55
C ALA A 26 35.03 7.32 -27.11
N LYS A 27 35.15 8.26 -26.16
CA LYS A 27 35.09 7.96 -24.73
C LYS A 27 33.75 7.25 -24.51
N LYS A 28 33.78 5.96 -24.20
CA LYS A 28 32.63 5.22 -23.72
C LYS A 28 32.07 6.00 -22.53
N LEU A 29 30.98 6.75 -22.72
CA LEU A 29 30.19 7.23 -21.60
C LEU A 29 29.77 5.97 -20.86
N LYS A 30 30.29 5.79 -19.64
CA LYS A 30 29.80 4.78 -18.73
C LYS A 30 28.31 5.04 -18.60
N SER A 31 27.51 4.02 -18.93
CA SER A 31 26.09 4.03 -18.59
C SER A 31 25.94 4.45 -17.13
N PRO A 32 24.98 5.34 -16.80
CA PRO A 32 24.77 5.70 -15.42
C PRO A 32 24.54 4.41 -14.64
N ALA A 33 25.29 4.24 -13.56
CA ALA A 33 25.19 3.06 -12.71
C ALA A 33 23.71 2.84 -12.40
N ARG A 34 23.16 1.67 -12.80
CA ARG A 34 21.82 1.26 -12.36
C ARG A 34 21.87 1.22 -10.83
N PHE A 35 21.28 2.22 -10.19
CA PHE A 35 21.15 2.25 -8.73
C PHE A 35 20.45 0.96 -8.28
N ARG A 36 20.99 0.30 -7.26
CA ARG A 36 20.44 -0.96 -6.74
C ARG A 36 19.12 -0.64 -6.05
N ALA A 37 18.05 -1.26 -6.53
CA ALA A 37 16.73 -1.24 -5.91
C ALA A 37 16.83 -1.61 -4.41
N VAL A 38 16.06 -0.95 -3.55
CA VAL A 38 15.96 -1.28 -2.12
C VAL A 38 15.32 -2.66 -1.99
N ARG A 39 16.02 -3.60 -1.34
CA ARG A 39 15.56 -5.00 -1.23
C ARG A 39 15.26 -5.38 0.22
N ALA A 40 14.17 -6.11 0.42
CA ALA A 40 13.86 -6.75 1.69
C ALA A 40 14.47 -8.16 1.74
N ALA A 41 15.02 -8.54 2.90
CA ALA A 41 15.50 -9.90 3.15
C ALA A 41 14.34 -10.83 3.51
N LYS A 42 14.30 -12.02 2.90
CA LYS A 42 13.18 -12.94 3.07
C LYS A 42 12.97 -13.49 4.49
N PRO A 43 14.00 -13.80 5.30
CA PRO A 43 13.77 -14.23 6.67
C PRO A 43 12.98 -13.21 7.50
N GLY A 44 13.30 -11.92 7.38
CA GLY A 44 12.55 -10.84 8.02
C GLY A 44 11.12 -10.72 7.49
N LEU A 45 10.91 -10.91 6.19
CA LEU A 45 9.56 -10.93 5.61
C LEU A 45 8.71 -12.11 6.12
N LYS A 46 9.28 -13.31 6.28
CA LYS A 46 8.55 -14.45 6.84
C LYS A 46 8.14 -14.20 8.30
N GLY A 47 9.04 -13.64 9.12
CA GLY A 47 8.72 -13.22 10.49
C GLY A 47 7.58 -12.21 10.53
N LEU A 48 7.67 -11.18 9.68
CA LEU A 48 6.64 -10.15 9.57
C LEU A 48 5.26 -10.71 9.17
N ILE A 49 5.20 -11.55 8.12
CA ILE A 49 3.95 -12.18 7.70
C ILE A 49 3.40 -13.08 8.81
N ALA A 50 4.24 -13.84 9.50
CA ALA A 50 3.81 -14.70 10.61
C ALA A 50 3.24 -13.89 11.78
N SER A 51 3.87 -12.77 12.14
CA SER A 51 3.39 -11.87 13.19
C SER A 51 2.03 -11.25 12.82
N ILE A 52 1.88 -10.74 11.59
CA ILE A 52 0.59 -10.23 11.08
C ILE A 52 -0.47 -11.33 11.06
N THR A 53 -0.11 -12.54 10.65
CA THR A 53 -1.03 -13.70 10.63
C THR A 53 -1.53 -14.00 12.03
N LYS A 54 -0.63 -13.99 13.01
CA LYS A 54 -0.98 -14.21 14.40
C LYS A 54 -1.97 -13.16 14.91
N THR A 55 -1.66 -11.86 14.77
CA THR A 55 -2.54 -10.80 15.29
C THR A 55 -3.90 -10.77 14.59
N VAL A 56 -3.93 -10.94 13.26
CA VAL A 56 -5.19 -10.97 12.51
C VAL A 56 -6.02 -12.21 12.88
N THR A 57 -5.39 -13.37 13.10
CA THR A 57 -6.10 -14.58 13.55
C THR A 57 -6.70 -14.41 14.94
N GLU A 58 -5.96 -13.76 15.85
CA GLU A 58 -6.44 -13.48 17.21
C GLU A 58 -7.60 -12.49 17.23
N ASP A 59 -7.55 -11.43 16.41
CA ASP A 59 -8.57 -10.38 16.38
C ASP A 59 -9.78 -10.74 15.48
N GLU A 60 -9.65 -11.70 14.55
CA GLU A 60 -10.67 -12.07 13.55
C GLU A 60 -12.06 -12.29 14.15
N PRO A 61 -12.25 -13.12 15.19
CA PRO A 61 -13.59 -13.43 15.69
C PRO A 61 -14.32 -12.18 16.17
N LYS A 62 -13.59 -11.24 16.79
CA LYS A 62 -14.16 -10.00 17.31
C LYS A 62 -14.49 -9.01 16.20
N ILE A 63 -13.64 -8.92 15.17
CA ILE A 63 -13.90 -8.10 13.99
C ILE A 63 -15.16 -8.61 13.27
N THR A 64 -15.29 -9.92 13.08
CA THR A 64 -16.46 -10.57 12.48
C THR A 64 -17.73 -10.38 13.33
N GLU A 65 -17.63 -10.46 14.65
CA GLU A 65 -18.75 -10.17 15.57
C GLU A 65 -19.24 -8.72 15.38
N TYR A 66 -18.34 -7.73 15.38
CA TYR A 66 -18.73 -6.33 15.18
C TYR A 66 -19.30 -6.07 13.79
N ASP A 67 -18.79 -6.74 12.76
CA ASP A 67 -19.33 -6.65 11.41
C ASP A 67 -20.68 -7.34 11.27
N THR A 68 -20.95 -8.39 12.05
CA THR A 68 -22.30 -8.99 12.11
C THR A 68 -23.31 -8.03 12.70
N LEU A 69 -22.89 -7.21 13.65
CA LEU A 69 -23.75 -6.18 14.26
C LEU A 69 -23.96 -4.97 13.34
N ALA A 70 -22.95 -4.62 12.54
CA ALA A 70 -22.87 -3.39 11.77
C ALA A 70 -22.90 -3.59 10.23
N GLY A 71 -23.03 -4.80 9.72
CA GLY A 71 -22.76 -5.14 8.33
C GLY A 71 -23.24 -6.54 7.96
N ASP A 72 -22.47 -7.26 7.12
CA ASP A 72 -22.78 -8.63 6.66
C ASP A 72 -21.99 -9.72 7.38
N GLY A 73 -21.10 -9.37 8.32
CA GLY A 73 -20.43 -10.33 9.19
C GLY A 73 -19.33 -11.12 8.50
N ASP A 74 -18.63 -10.54 7.54
CA ASP A 74 -17.53 -11.18 6.82
C ASP A 74 -16.18 -10.47 6.97
N CYS A 75 -16.14 -9.27 7.54
CA CYS A 75 -14.95 -8.42 7.53
C CYS A 75 -13.71 -9.09 8.14
N GLY A 76 -13.85 -9.77 9.29
CA GLY A 76 -12.73 -10.48 9.92
C GLY A 76 -12.23 -11.62 9.04
N GLN A 77 -13.14 -12.47 8.56
CA GLN A 77 -12.80 -13.58 7.67
C GLN A 77 -12.15 -13.09 6.37
N THR A 78 -12.64 -11.98 5.80
CA THR A 78 -12.04 -11.31 4.62
C THR A 78 -10.60 -10.88 4.89
N LEU A 79 -10.32 -10.31 6.06
CA LEU A 79 -8.97 -9.93 6.46
C LEU A 79 -8.06 -11.17 6.61
N LEU A 80 -8.54 -12.19 7.31
CA LEU A 80 -7.83 -13.44 7.52
C LEU A 80 -7.53 -14.16 6.19
N ASN A 81 -8.46 -14.14 5.24
CA ASN A 81 -8.25 -14.68 3.89
C ASN A 81 -7.12 -13.96 3.15
N GLY A 82 -7.06 -12.62 3.28
CA GLY A 82 -5.97 -11.81 2.73
C GLY A 82 -4.61 -12.21 3.27
N VAL A 83 -4.48 -12.29 4.60
CA VAL A 83 -3.22 -12.64 5.25
C VAL A 83 -2.81 -14.09 4.98
N ASN A 84 -3.74 -15.04 4.99
CA ASN A 84 -3.48 -16.42 4.57
C ASN A 84 -3.09 -16.51 3.09
N GLY A 85 -3.57 -15.58 2.26
CA GLY A 85 -3.11 -15.42 0.89
C GLY A 85 -1.63 -15.04 0.83
N LEU A 86 -1.16 -14.14 1.70
CA LEU A 86 0.24 -13.74 1.78
C LEU A 86 1.13 -14.89 2.23
N VAL A 87 0.69 -15.67 3.22
CA VAL A 87 1.41 -16.89 3.64
C VAL A 87 1.62 -17.80 2.42
N ARG A 88 0.56 -18.11 1.67
CA ARG A 88 0.66 -18.95 0.46
C ARG A 88 1.57 -18.36 -0.62
N GLU A 89 1.48 -17.06 -0.86
CA GLU A 89 2.27 -16.33 -1.86
C GLU A 89 3.78 -16.38 -1.54
N PHE A 90 4.17 -16.24 -0.27
CA PHE A 90 5.58 -16.11 0.13
C PHE A 90 6.22 -17.39 0.67
N ASP A 91 5.44 -18.43 0.98
CA ASP A 91 6.00 -19.68 1.48
C ASP A 91 6.74 -20.47 0.38
N GLY A 92 6.20 -20.47 -0.85
CA GLY A 92 6.78 -21.14 -2.02
C GLY A 92 7.87 -20.37 -2.77
N ASP A 93 8.05 -19.07 -2.49
CA ASP A 93 9.11 -18.26 -3.11
C ASP A 93 10.49 -18.86 -2.80
N GLN A 94 11.45 -18.86 -3.72
CA GLN A 94 12.81 -19.37 -3.46
C GLN A 94 13.86 -18.24 -3.46
N GLN A 95 13.46 -17.00 -3.75
CA GLN A 95 14.37 -15.87 -3.77
C GLN A 95 14.78 -15.48 -2.34
N SER A 96 16.06 -15.14 -2.13
CA SER A 96 16.56 -14.71 -0.82
C SER A 96 16.23 -13.25 -0.48
N THR A 97 15.96 -12.44 -1.51
CA THR A 97 15.62 -11.01 -1.39
C THR A 97 14.62 -10.60 -2.45
N ILE A 98 13.75 -9.66 -2.14
CA ILE A 98 12.76 -9.08 -3.06
C ILE A 98 12.90 -7.56 -3.11
N ASP A 99 12.71 -6.95 -4.29
CA ASP A 99 12.59 -5.48 -4.38
C ASP A 99 11.37 -4.99 -3.61
N ILE A 100 11.48 -3.87 -2.88
CA ILE A 100 10.38 -3.37 -2.05
C ILE A 100 9.16 -2.96 -2.88
N GLY A 101 9.34 -2.43 -4.09
CA GLY A 101 8.22 -2.13 -4.99
C GLY A 101 7.52 -3.42 -5.44
N ASP A 102 8.28 -4.44 -5.84
CA ASP A 102 7.73 -5.76 -6.19
C ASP A 102 7.03 -6.45 -5.01
N LEU A 103 7.56 -6.29 -3.79
CA LEU A 103 6.91 -6.78 -2.57
C LEU A 103 5.51 -6.17 -2.42
N PHE A 104 5.37 -4.85 -2.47
CA PHE A 104 4.07 -4.19 -2.36
C PHE A 104 3.12 -4.57 -3.52
N ARG A 105 3.63 -4.73 -4.76
CA ARG A 105 2.82 -5.22 -5.89
C ARG A 105 2.25 -6.61 -5.63
N ARG A 106 3.06 -7.53 -5.11
CA ARG A 106 2.61 -8.89 -4.78
C ARG A 106 1.56 -8.86 -3.66
N ILE A 107 1.80 -8.08 -2.60
CA ILE A 107 0.82 -7.92 -1.51
C ILE A 107 -0.51 -7.37 -2.06
N ALA A 108 -0.46 -6.35 -2.93
CA ALA A 108 -1.64 -5.78 -3.57
C ALA A 108 -2.41 -6.81 -4.41
N SER A 109 -1.71 -7.59 -5.24
CA SER A 109 -2.32 -8.65 -6.05
C SER A 109 -2.93 -9.77 -5.19
N THR A 110 -2.29 -10.11 -4.07
CA THR A 110 -2.81 -11.10 -3.14
C THR A 110 -4.08 -10.61 -2.44
N ALA A 111 -4.12 -9.34 -2.02
CA ALA A 111 -5.32 -8.72 -1.43
C ALA A 111 -6.49 -8.76 -2.41
N GLU A 112 -6.27 -8.35 -3.67
CA GLU A 112 -7.27 -8.38 -4.74
C GLU A 112 -7.85 -9.78 -4.96
N LYS A 113 -7.01 -10.81 -4.96
CA LYS A 113 -7.43 -12.20 -5.22
C LYS A 113 -8.08 -12.88 -4.02
N SER A 114 -7.70 -12.51 -2.78
CA SER A 114 -8.00 -13.32 -1.59
C SER A 114 -9.02 -12.70 -0.64
N MET A 115 -9.14 -11.37 -0.59
CA MET A 115 -9.98 -10.70 0.41
C MET A 115 -11.45 -10.60 0.00
N GLY A 116 -11.72 -10.35 -1.29
CA GLY A 116 -13.06 -10.05 -1.77
C GLY A 116 -13.63 -8.73 -1.24
N GLY A 117 -14.87 -8.44 -1.63
CA GLY A 117 -15.61 -7.26 -1.16
C GLY A 117 -14.96 -5.90 -1.48
N THR A 118 -15.48 -4.86 -0.83
CA THR A 118 -14.94 -3.49 -0.98
C THR A 118 -13.57 -3.36 -0.34
N SER A 119 -13.35 -4.05 0.80
CA SER A 119 -12.07 -4.04 1.52
C SER A 119 -10.92 -4.50 0.63
N GLY A 120 -11.07 -5.64 -0.08
CA GLY A 120 -10.03 -6.14 -0.99
C GLY A 120 -9.64 -5.12 -2.08
N ALA A 121 -10.62 -4.43 -2.66
CA ALA A 121 -10.37 -3.37 -3.64
C ALA A 121 -9.64 -2.16 -3.03
N ILE A 122 -10.05 -1.72 -1.84
CA ILE A 122 -9.40 -0.59 -1.14
C ILE A 122 -7.94 -0.91 -0.79
N TYR A 123 -7.68 -2.10 -0.23
CA TYR A 123 -6.31 -2.55 0.04
C TYR A 123 -5.49 -2.63 -1.25
N ALA A 124 -6.03 -3.22 -2.32
CA ALA A 124 -5.33 -3.35 -3.59
C ALA A 124 -4.99 -2.00 -4.24
N ILE A 125 -5.93 -1.04 -4.23
CA ILE A 125 -5.71 0.32 -4.77
C ILE A 125 -4.59 1.02 -4.01
N PHE A 126 -4.68 1.03 -2.67
CA PHE A 126 -3.68 1.65 -1.81
C PHE A 126 -2.29 1.05 -2.03
N LEU A 127 -2.18 -0.28 -1.92
CA LEU A 127 -0.89 -0.98 -1.99
C LEU A 127 -0.26 -0.87 -3.39
N ASN A 128 -1.06 -0.90 -4.46
CA ASN A 128 -0.55 -0.66 -5.82
C ASN A 128 -0.04 0.78 -5.99
N ALA A 129 -0.74 1.77 -5.43
CA ALA A 129 -0.28 3.16 -5.48
C ALA A 129 1.04 3.36 -4.71
N VAL A 130 1.17 2.74 -3.53
CA VAL A 130 2.44 2.69 -2.78
C VAL A 130 3.54 2.02 -3.61
N ALA A 131 3.26 0.87 -4.22
CA ALA A 131 4.22 0.14 -5.03
C ALA A 131 4.72 0.96 -6.22
N ASN A 132 3.82 1.64 -6.92
CA ASN A 132 4.17 2.49 -8.05
C ASN A 132 5.06 3.67 -7.62
N SER A 133 4.77 4.27 -6.46
CA SER A 133 5.62 5.32 -5.86
C SER A 133 7.01 4.80 -5.53
N LEU A 134 7.10 3.62 -4.91
CA LEU A 134 8.37 2.98 -4.56
C LEU A 134 9.22 2.71 -5.80
N VAL A 135 8.62 2.16 -6.85
CA VAL A 135 9.31 1.88 -8.11
C VAL A 135 9.83 3.17 -8.75
N ALA A 136 8.99 4.21 -8.82
CA ALA A 136 9.37 5.50 -9.40
C ALA A 136 10.46 6.24 -8.62
N SER A 137 10.48 6.08 -7.29
CA SER A 137 11.37 6.84 -6.38
C SER A 137 12.60 6.06 -5.92
N SER A 138 12.69 4.77 -6.24
CA SER A 138 13.81 3.88 -5.89
C SER A 138 15.18 4.34 -6.41
N ALA A 139 15.20 5.18 -7.46
CA ALA A 139 16.42 5.73 -8.04
C ALA A 139 16.95 7.00 -7.34
N SER A 140 16.15 7.64 -6.48
CA SER A 140 16.46 8.94 -5.87
C SER A 140 16.67 8.92 -4.37
N HIS A 141 16.45 7.77 -3.71
CA HIS A 141 16.54 7.63 -2.25
C HIS A 141 17.46 6.48 -1.87
N ASN A 142 18.41 6.74 -0.96
CA ASN A 142 19.33 5.73 -0.43
C ASN A 142 18.82 5.09 0.88
N GLU A 143 17.77 5.64 1.49
CA GLU A 143 17.22 5.20 2.77
C GLU A 143 15.78 4.70 2.63
N VAL A 144 15.49 3.56 3.25
CA VAL A 144 14.20 2.87 3.13
C VAL A 144 13.08 3.63 3.83
N ALA A 145 13.34 4.16 5.03
CA ALA A 145 12.30 4.79 5.86
C ALA A 145 11.73 6.08 5.23
N PRO A 146 12.54 7.06 4.76
CA PRO A 146 12.01 8.23 4.06
C PRO A 146 11.23 7.87 2.79
N LEU A 147 11.75 6.91 2.02
CA LEU A 147 11.11 6.42 0.79
C LEU A 147 9.74 5.79 1.08
N LEU A 148 9.64 4.97 2.13
CA LEU A 148 8.39 4.34 2.55
C LEU A 148 7.38 5.38 3.04
N ARG A 149 7.80 6.35 3.87
CA ARG A 149 6.93 7.45 4.33
C ARG A 149 6.30 8.21 3.17
N ALA A 150 7.12 8.67 2.24
CA ALA A 150 6.66 9.41 1.07
C ALA A 150 5.71 8.57 0.21
N SER A 151 6.01 7.27 0.05
CA SER A 151 5.19 6.35 -0.74
C SER A 151 3.84 6.03 -0.09
N LEU A 152 3.78 5.92 1.25
CA LEU A 152 2.52 5.76 1.98
C LEU A 152 1.63 7.01 1.85
N GLN A 153 2.21 8.22 1.95
CA GLN A 153 1.46 9.46 1.73
C GLN A 153 0.92 9.57 0.30
N LEU A 154 1.72 9.20 -0.71
CA LEU A 154 1.28 9.15 -2.10
C LEU A 154 0.17 8.12 -2.30
N GLY A 155 0.34 6.92 -1.74
CA GLY A 155 -0.66 5.85 -1.78
C GLY A 155 -1.98 6.28 -1.17
N LEU A 156 -1.95 6.97 -0.04
CA LEU A 156 -3.16 7.49 0.61
C LEU A 156 -3.84 8.56 -0.24
N ARG A 157 -3.07 9.50 -0.81
CA ARG A 157 -3.62 10.53 -1.71
C ARG A 157 -4.32 9.90 -2.91
N GLU A 158 -3.71 8.90 -3.53
CA GLU A 158 -4.32 8.20 -4.66
C GLU A 158 -5.56 7.43 -4.24
N LEU A 159 -5.53 6.69 -3.12
CA LEU A 159 -6.72 6.02 -2.58
C LEU A 159 -7.90 7.00 -2.40
N CYS A 160 -7.64 8.18 -1.83
CA CYS A 160 -8.64 9.22 -1.62
C CYS A 160 -9.27 9.76 -2.93
N ARG A 161 -8.70 9.48 -4.10
CA ARG A 161 -9.31 9.80 -5.41
C ARG A 161 -10.30 8.73 -5.88
N TYR A 162 -10.14 7.49 -5.42
CA TYR A 162 -10.99 6.35 -5.78
C TYR A 162 -12.13 6.11 -4.79
N THR A 163 -12.00 6.59 -3.55
CA THR A 163 -13.05 6.50 -2.54
C THR A 163 -13.40 7.86 -1.93
N PRO A 164 -14.70 8.16 -1.67
CA PRO A 164 -15.10 9.32 -0.90
C PRO A 164 -14.86 9.16 0.61
N ALA A 165 -14.43 7.99 1.08
CA ALA A 165 -14.21 7.72 2.50
C ALA A 165 -13.13 8.63 3.11
N ARG A 166 -13.42 9.23 4.27
CA ARG A 166 -12.56 10.14 5.03
C ARG A 166 -12.70 9.81 6.52
N ILE A 167 -11.85 10.42 7.34
CA ILE A 167 -12.03 10.42 8.79
C ILE A 167 -13.45 10.95 9.11
N GLY A 168 -14.15 10.26 10.01
CA GLY A 168 -15.53 10.53 10.40
C GLY A 168 -16.57 9.76 9.59
N HIS A 169 -16.19 9.00 8.56
CA HIS A 169 -17.15 8.24 7.75
C HIS A 169 -17.43 6.83 8.28
N ARG A 170 -16.77 6.42 9.37
CA ARG A 170 -16.84 5.08 9.98
C ARG A 170 -16.46 4.00 8.98
N THR A 171 -15.19 4.00 8.60
CA THR A 171 -14.59 3.06 7.66
C THR A 171 -13.13 2.78 8.06
N LEU A 172 -12.46 1.86 7.36
CA LEU A 172 -11.03 1.64 7.55
C LEU A 172 -10.15 2.89 7.41
N MET A 173 -10.65 3.93 6.73
CA MET A 173 -9.93 5.20 6.55
C MET A 173 -9.75 5.96 7.87
N ASP A 174 -10.63 5.72 8.85
CA ASP A 174 -10.53 6.29 10.19
C ASP A 174 -9.28 5.80 10.93
N ALA A 175 -8.74 4.62 10.60
CA ALA A 175 -7.46 4.14 11.12
C ALA A 175 -6.29 4.41 10.16
N LEU A 176 -6.50 4.24 8.85
CA LEU A 176 -5.44 4.36 7.85
C LEU A 176 -4.92 5.81 7.70
N ILE A 177 -5.80 6.81 7.69
CA ILE A 177 -5.39 8.21 7.53
C ILE A 177 -4.53 8.65 8.73
N PRO A 178 -4.97 8.50 9.99
CA PRO A 178 -4.15 8.90 11.14
C PRO A 178 -2.80 8.17 11.19
N PHE A 179 -2.76 6.88 10.84
CA PHE A 179 -1.50 6.14 10.75
C PHE A 179 -0.52 6.79 9.76
N VAL A 180 -0.95 6.99 8.51
CA VAL A 180 -0.07 7.51 7.45
C VAL A 180 0.38 8.95 7.76
N GLU A 181 -0.52 9.78 8.27
CA GLU A 181 -0.22 11.16 8.62
C GLU A 181 0.76 11.25 9.79
N ALA A 182 0.56 10.46 10.87
CA ALA A 182 1.46 10.41 12.00
C ALA A 182 2.85 9.87 11.61
N PHE A 183 2.89 8.77 10.86
CA PHE A 183 4.16 8.17 10.42
C PHE A 183 4.96 9.12 9.51
N ALA A 184 4.28 9.97 8.73
CA ALA A 184 4.94 10.93 7.88
C ALA A 184 5.64 12.07 8.63
N GLN A 185 5.22 12.40 9.85
CA GLN A 185 5.76 13.53 10.61
C GLN A 185 7.19 13.28 11.09
N ASP A 186 7.42 12.18 11.79
CA ASP A 186 8.70 11.87 12.44
C ASP A 186 9.23 10.47 12.10
N GLY A 187 8.40 9.59 11.52
CA GLY A 187 8.76 8.20 11.22
C GLY A 187 8.70 7.27 12.42
N ASP A 188 8.10 7.70 13.53
CA ASP A 188 7.83 6.84 14.68
C ASP A 188 6.66 5.91 14.37
N PHE A 189 6.98 4.66 14.06
CA PHE A 189 5.97 3.64 13.73
C PHE A 189 5.06 3.34 14.93
N SER A 190 5.60 3.31 16.15
CA SER A 190 4.82 3.01 17.35
C SER A 190 3.78 4.10 17.60
N LYS A 191 4.19 5.37 17.56
CA LYS A 191 3.28 6.52 17.66
C LYS A 191 2.22 6.50 16.56
N ALA A 192 2.59 6.17 15.33
CA ALA A 192 1.64 6.06 14.23
C ALA A 192 0.60 4.96 14.44
N VAL A 193 0.99 3.80 14.99
CA VAL A 193 0.05 2.73 15.36
C VAL A 193 -0.91 3.19 16.46
N GLU A 194 -0.45 3.98 17.43
CA GLU A 194 -1.33 4.55 18.46
C GLU A 194 -2.37 5.53 17.87
N GLU A 195 -1.99 6.36 16.88
CA GLU A 195 -2.96 7.22 16.19
C GLU A 195 -3.98 6.39 15.36
N ALA A 196 -3.54 5.30 14.74
CA ALA A 196 -4.44 4.35 14.08
C ALA A 196 -5.47 3.74 15.04
N LYS A 197 -5.01 3.34 16.24
CA LYS A 197 -5.86 2.80 17.31
C LYS A 197 -6.89 3.81 17.78
N LYS A 198 -6.47 5.05 18.04
CA LYS A 198 -7.38 6.14 18.42
C LYS A 198 -8.42 6.40 17.34
N GLY A 199 -8.00 6.38 16.07
CA GLY A 199 -8.89 6.51 14.92
C GLY A 199 -9.94 5.40 14.86
N ALA A 200 -9.50 4.14 14.96
CA ALA A 200 -10.41 2.98 14.99
C ALA A 200 -11.38 3.03 16.18
N GLU A 201 -10.90 3.30 17.39
CA GLU A 201 -11.75 3.37 18.57
C GLU A 201 -12.72 4.57 18.51
N GLY A 202 -12.30 5.69 17.92
CA GLY A 202 -13.16 6.86 17.70
C GLY A 202 -14.42 6.55 16.89
N THR A 203 -14.39 5.51 16.06
CA THR A 203 -15.55 5.10 15.24
C THR A 203 -16.70 4.47 16.05
N ARG A 204 -16.48 4.12 17.31
CA ARG A 204 -17.40 3.31 18.14
C ARG A 204 -18.83 3.87 18.22
N ARG A 205 -18.96 5.19 18.21
CA ARG A 205 -20.26 5.90 18.30
C ARG A 205 -20.53 6.78 17.08
N MET A 206 -19.78 6.57 16.00
CA MET A 206 -20.01 7.31 14.77
C MET A 206 -21.21 6.72 14.04
N GLU A 207 -22.00 7.59 13.42
CA GLU A 207 -22.94 7.16 12.40
C GLU A 207 -22.18 6.84 11.12
N ALA A 208 -22.48 5.69 10.50
CA ALA A 208 -21.85 5.31 9.25
C ALA A 208 -22.36 6.15 8.07
N ALA A 209 -21.45 6.88 7.43
CA ALA A 209 -21.76 7.62 6.21
C ALA A 209 -21.64 6.76 4.94
N LEU A 210 -20.89 5.65 5.02
CA LEU A 210 -20.54 4.80 3.88
C LEU A 210 -20.55 3.32 4.26
N GLY A 211 -20.53 2.47 3.22
CA GLY A 211 -20.41 1.02 3.38
C GLY A 211 -21.71 0.36 3.83
N ARG A 212 -21.65 -0.93 4.18
CA ARG A 212 -22.84 -1.67 4.62
C ARG A 212 -23.40 -1.16 5.95
N ALA A 213 -22.53 -0.56 6.77
CA ALA A 213 -22.92 0.03 8.05
C ALA A 213 -23.87 1.22 7.94
N SER A 214 -23.89 1.93 6.80
CA SER A 214 -24.86 3.02 6.60
C SER A 214 -26.30 2.53 6.47
N TYR A 215 -26.53 1.21 6.39
CA TYR A 215 -27.87 0.61 6.36
C TYR A 215 -28.39 0.25 7.76
N VAL A 216 -27.55 0.38 8.79
CA VAL A 216 -27.88 0.02 10.17
C VAL A 216 -28.36 1.28 10.93
N GLY A 217 -29.45 1.14 11.69
CA GLY A 217 -30.01 2.24 12.50
C GLY A 217 -29.02 2.75 13.55
N LYS A 218 -29.04 4.06 13.81
CA LYS A 218 -28.11 4.73 14.74
C LYS A 218 -28.17 4.15 16.14
N GLU A 219 -29.35 3.70 16.56
CA GLU A 219 -29.62 3.14 17.87
C GLU A 219 -28.71 1.95 18.18
N ARG A 220 -28.37 1.15 17.17
CA ARG A 220 -27.49 -0.01 17.30
C ARG A 220 -26.04 0.35 17.63
N PHE A 221 -25.60 1.56 17.29
CA PHE A 221 -24.27 2.08 17.65
C PHE A 221 -24.26 2.80 19.00
N GLU A 222 -25.44 3.05 19.57
CA GLU A 222 -25.60 3.66 20.90
C GLU A 222 -25.78 2.60 22.00
N GLU A 223 -26.22 1.39 21.64
CA GLU A 223 -26.31 0.22 22.50
C GLU A 223 -24.92 -0.29 22.96
N GLU A 224 -24.84 -0.78 24.20
CA GLU A 224 -23.68 -1.50 24.79
C GLU A 224 -22.29 -0.82 24.61
N GLY A 225 -22.20 0.47 24.89
CA GLY A 225 -20.92 1.20 24.84
C GLY A 225 -20.45 1.56 23.42
N GLY A 226 -21.14 1.05 22.39
CA GLY A 226 -20.96 1.29 20.96
C GLY A 226 -20.08 0.25 20.25
N ILE A 227 -20.10 0.28 18.92
CA ILE A 227 -19.49 -0.73 18.04
C ILE A 227 -18.48 -0.05 17.09
N PRO A 228 -17.16 -0.29 17.23
CA PRO A 228 -16.16 0.26 16.35
C PRO A 228 -16.29 -0.33 14.94
N ASP A 229 -15.80 0.41 13.95
CA ASP A 229 -15.76 -0.04 12.56
C ASP A 229 -14.84 -1.27 12.42
N PRO A 230 -15.36 -2.40 11.90
CA PRO A 230 -14.58 -3.62 11.69
C PRO A 230 -13.39 -3.41 10.75
N GLY A 231 -13.54 -2.58 9.71
CA GLY A 231 -12.47 -2.27 8.76
C GLY A 231 -11.33 -1.51 9.42
N ALA A 232 -11.64 -0.54 10.27
CA ALA A 232 -10.66 0.23 11.03
C ALA A 232 -9.91 -0.63 12.05
N LEU A 233 -10.61 -1.54 12.75
CA LEU A 233 -9.98 -2.53 13.61
C LEU A 233 -9.05 -3.47 12.82
N GLY A 234 -9.44 -3.85 11.60
CA GLY A 234 -8.60 -4.66 10.72
C GLY A 234 -7.26 -4.00 10.38
N ILE A 235 -7.27 -2.69 10.09
CA ILE A 235 -6.03 -1.91 9.88
C ILE A 235 -5.14 -1.96 11.14
N VAL A 236 -5.73 -1.72 12.32
CA VAL A 236 -5.00 -1.75 13.60
C VAL A 236 -4.40 -3.14 13.86
N SER A 237 -5.13 -4.22 13.57
CA SER A 237 -4.65 -5.59 13.75
C SER A 237 -3.42 -5.90 12.90
N ILE A 238 -3.44 -5.49 11.63
CA ILE A 238 -2.27 -5.61 10.73
C ILE A 238 -1.09 -4.80 11.27
N LEU A 239 -1.32 -3.55 11.65
CA LEU A 239 -0.27 -2.63 12.11
C LEU A 239 0.38 -3.10 13.42
N ARG A 240 -0.39 -3.70 14.33
CA ARG A 240 0.14 -4.33 15.56
C ARG A 240 1.07 -5.49 15.25
N GLY A 241 0.70 -6.33 14.27
CA GLY A 241 1.56 -7.42 13.81
C GLY A 241 2.88 -6.91 13.24
N ILE A 242 2.84 -5.81 12.48
CA ILE A 242 4.05 -5.16 11.97
C ILE A 242 4.92 -4.61 13.11
N LEU A 243 4.32 -3.87 14.04
CA LEU A 243 5.04 -3.22 15.15
C LEU A 243 5.76 -4.24 16.06
N ALA A 244 5.23 -5.46 16.20
CA ALA A 244 5.85 -6.49 17.03
C ALA A 244 7.20 -7.00 16.49
N GLU A 245 7.54 -6.71 15.23
CA GLU A 245 8.78 -7.14 14.57
C GLU A 245 9.77 -5.99 14.30
N LEU A 246 9.45 -4.76 14.74
CA LEU A 246 10.28 -3.56 14.60
C LEU A 246 11.00 -3.22 15.91
#